data_AF-A0A255TVB3-F1
#
_entry.id   AF-A0A255TVB3-F1
#
_cell.length_a   1.000
_cell.length_b   1.000
_cell.length_c   1.000
_cell.angle_alpha   90.00
_cell.angle_beta   90.00
_cell.angle_gamma   90.00
#
_symmetry.space_group_name_H-M   'P 1'
#
loop_
_entity.id
_entity.type
_entity.pdbx_description
1 polymer ?
#
loop_
_entity_poly.entity_id
_entity_poly.type
_entity_poly.pdbx_seq_one_letter_code
_entity_poly.pdbx_strand_id
1 'polypeptide(L)'
;MSREEILERKRRYAKEYYGPRVSPDRIDHLEENEIFVFGSNAGGFHGGGAAAHAMRRFGAIWGQGEGLQGQSYAIPTMEGIAEMSTAIQRFTLFAAEHSNMRFLVTRIGCGIAGYSANQVAPLFKECIPLENVALPSDFWDVLGLKMY
;
A
#
# COMPACT_ATOMS: atom_id res chain seq x y z
N MET A 1 -14.95 9.97 -24.98
CA MET A 1 -15.39 8.83 -24.16
C MET A 1 -15.92 9.36 -22.84
N SER A 2 -17.05 8.84 -22.37
CA SER A 2 -17.59 9.14 -21.05
C SER A 2 -16.69 8.58 -19.94
N ARG A 3 -16.86 9.08 -18.71
CA ARG A 3 -16.15 8.55 -17.53
C ARG A 3 -16.41 7.05 -17.34
N GLU A 4 -17.62 6.59 -17.63
CA GLU A 4 -18.01 5.18 -17.54
C GLU A 4 -17.30 4.33 -18.58
N GLU A 5 -17.23 4.78 -19.84
CA GLU A 5 -16.51 4.09 -20.91
C GLU A 5 -15.01 3.97 -20.60
N ILE A 6 -14.42 5.01 -20.00
CA ILE A 6 -13.02 4.99 -19.55
C ILE A 6 -12.83 3.94 -18.44
N LEU A 7 -13.74 3.89 -17.46
CA LEU A 7 -13.66 2.93 -16.37
C LEU A 7 -13.86 1.49 -16.85
N GLU A 8 -14.80 1.25 -17.76
CA GLU A 8 -15.03 -0.07 -18.34
C GLU A 8 -13.81 -0.52 -19.15
N ARG A 9 -13.22 0.37 -19.96
CA ARG A 9 -11.99 0.08 -20.69
C ARG A 9 -10.83 -0.24 -19.73
N LYS A 10 -10.64 0.56 -18.68
CA LYS A 10 -9.60 0.30 -17.67
C LYS A 10 -9.81 -1.04 -16.96
N ARG A 11 -11.06 -1.46 -16.71
CA ARG A 11 -11.36 -2.80 -16.17
C ARG A 11 -11.04 -3.91 -17.18
N ARG A 12 -11.43 -3.73 -18.44
CA ARG A 12 -11.20 -4.71 -19.52
C ARG A 12 -9.71 -4.95 -19.80
N TYR A 13 -8.91 -3.89 -19.72
CA TYR A 13 -7.46 -3.92 -19.96
C TYR A 13 -6.67 -3.66 -18.67
N ALA A 14 -7.16 -4.16 -17.53
CA ALA A 14 -6.60 -3.85 -16.22
C ALA A 14 -5.10 -4.16 -16.12
N LYS A 15 -4.67 -5.30 -16.65
CA LYS A 15 -3.25 -5.67 -16.71
C LYS A 15 -2.37 -4.63 -17.45
N GLU A 16 -2.87 -4.03 -18.52
CA GLU A 16 -2.14 -3.00 -19.28
C GLU A 16 -2.03 -1.70 -18.48
N TYR A 17 -3.12 -1.29 -17.83
CA TYR A 17 -3.18 -0.02 -17.09
C TYR A 17 -2.51 -0.08 -15.71
N TYR A 18 -2.65 -1.19 -14.99
CA TYR A 18 -2.24 -1.31 -13.58
C TYR A 18 -1.13 -2.33 -13.37
N GLY A 19 -0.76 -3.14 -14.38
CA GLY A 19 0.32 -4.12 -14.28
C GLY A 19 1.66 -3.53 -13.79
N PRO A 20 2.10 -2.37 -14.30
CA PRO A 20 3.29 -1.66 -13.78
C PRO A 20 3.14 -1.15 -12.33
N ARG A 21 1.91 -1.17 -11.79
CA ARG A 21 1.54 -0.77 -10.42
C ARG A 21 1.16 -1.98 -9.55
N VAL A 22 1.62 -3.17 -9.93
CA VAL A 22 1.64 -4.33 -9.04
C VAL A 22 2.94 -4.31 -8.25
N SER A 23 2.85 -4.21 -6.92
CA SER A 23 4.01 -4.31 -6.04
C SER A 23 4.57 -5.74 -6.08
N PRO A 24 5.90 -5.94 -6.10
CA PRO A 24 6.49 -7.27 -5.97
C PRO A 24 6.11 -7.93 -4.63
N ASP A 25 5.96 -9.26 -4.62
CA ASP A 25 5.69 -10.02 -3.38
C ASP A 25 6.80 -9.85 -2.33
N ARG A 26 8.03 -9.63 -2.79
CA ARG A 26 9.20 -9.38 -1.95
C ARG A 26 9.96 -8.18 -2.47
N ILE A 27 10.13 -7.19 -1.61
CA ILE A 27 10.85 -5.94 -1.90
C ILE A 27 12.11 -5.92 -1.04
N ASP A 28 13.26 -6.19 -1.67
CA ASP A 28 14.58 -6.22 -1.00
C ASP A 28 15.49 -5.05 -1.40
N HIS A 29 15.06 -4.26 -2.38
CA HIS A 29 15.73 -3.07 -2.91
C HIS A 29 14.66 -2.01 -3.21
N LEU A 30 15.05 -0.74 -3.12
CA LEU A 30 14.24 0.41 -3.50
C LEU A 30 15.08 1.32 -4.39
N GLU A 31 14.50 1.82 -5.47
CA GLU A 31 15.06 2.96 -6.18
C GLU A 31 14.99 4.22 -5.31
N GLU A 32 15.74 5.28 -5.67
CA GLU A 32 15.88 6.49 -4.85
C GLU A 32 14.53 7.15 -4.49
N ASN A 33 13.55 7.07 -5.39
CA ASN A 33 12.22 7.64 -5.18
C ASN A 33 11.17 6.62 -4.72
N GLU A 34 11.56 5.37 -4.45
CA GLU A 34 10.64 4.33 -4.00
C GLU A 34 10.53 4.29 -2.48
N ILE A 35 9.30 4.11 -1.99
CA ILE A 35 8.95 4.09 -0.58
C ILE A 35 8.31 2.75 -0.25
N PHE A 36 8.90 2.02 0.68
CA PHE A 36 8.35 0.76 1.19
C PHE A 36 7.20 1.03 2.17
N VAL A 37 5.97 0.68 1.80
CA VAL A 37 4.80 0.91 2.67
C VAL A 37 4.45 -0.37 3.42
N PHE A 38 4.44 -0.29 4.75
CA PHE A 38 4.35 -1.45 5.63
C PHE A 38 3.35 -1.28 6.78
N GLY A 39 2.83 -2.41 7.27
CA GLY A 39 1.93 -2.44 8.41
C GLY A 39 2.71 -2.36 9.72
N SER A 40 2.28 -1.46 10.61
CA SER A 40 2.85 -1.24 11.94
C SER A 40 1.78 -1.37 13.04
N ASN A 41 2.16 -1.10 14.28
CA ASN A 41 1.28 -0.77 15.40
C ASN A 41 1.46 0.71 15.79
N ALA A 42 0.51 1.28 16.51
CA ALA A 42 0.55 2.69 16.92
C ALA A 42 1.80 3.07 17.72
N GLY A 43 2.38 2.12 18.47
CA GLY A 43 3.61 2.32 19.23
C GLY A 43 4.90 2.23 18.40
N GLY A 44 4.83 1.90 17.11
CA GLY A 44 6.01 1.76 16.24
C GLY A 44 6.96 0.64 16.64
N PHE A 45 6.45 -0.41 17.30
CA PHE A 45 7.28 -1.57 17.68
C PHE A 45 7.46 -2.50 16.47
N HIS A 46 8.48 -2.20 15.67
CA HIS A 46 8.78 -2.86 14.40
C HIS A 46 9.56 -4.18 14.57
N GLY A 47 9.06 -5.07 15.45
CA GLY A 47 9.76 -6.30 15.84
C GLY A 47 9.59 -7.51 14.92
N GLY A 48 8.62 -7.48 14.00
CA GLY A 48 8.32 -8.65 13.14
C GLY A 48 7.83 -8.30 11.74
N GLY A 49 7.84 -9.30 10.86
CA GLY A 49 7.30 -9.23 9.50
C GLY A 49 7.87 -8.07 8.67
N ALA A 50 7.00 -7.43 7.89
CA ALA A 50 7.36 -6.30 7.04
C ALA A 50 7.93 -5.12 7.83
N ALA A 51 7.48 -4.88 9.07
CA ALA A 51 7.98 -3.80 9.91
C ALA A 51 9.45 -4.00 10.31
N ALA A 52 9.82 -5.22 10.73
CA ALA A 52 11.22 -5.54 11.01
C ALA A 52 12.10 -5.44 9.75
N HIS A 53 11.55 -5.84 8.60
CA HIS A 53 12.26 -5.70 7.32
C HIS A 53 12.50 -4.23 6.96
N ALA A 54 11.47 -3.38 7.07
CA ALA A 54 11.57 -1.94 6.85
C ALA A 54 12.62 -1.29 7.73
N MET A 55 12.67 -1.64 9.03
CA MET A 55 13.66 -1.09 9.95
C MET A 55 15.08 -1.52 9.59
N ARG A 56 15.27 -2.78 9.19
CA ARG A 56 16.60 -3.32 8.87
C ARG A 56 17.14 -2.85 7.52
N ARG A 57 16.28 -2.50 6.57
CA ARG A 57 16.67 -2.27 5.16
C ARG A 57 16.38 -0.86 4.65
N PHE A 58 15.30 -0.25 5.11
CA PHE A 58 14.71 0.94 4.47
C PHE A 58 14.51 2.11 5.44
N GLY A 59 15.15 2.05 6.61
CA GLY A 59 15.24 3.18 7.54
C GLY A 59 13.97 3.44 8.36
N ALA A 60 13.09 2.44 8.54
CA ALA A 60 12.02 2.59 9.53
C ALA A 60 12.60 2.74 10.94
N ILE A 61 11.95 3.55 11.76
CA ILE A 61 12.37 4.03 13.07
C ILE A 61 11.53 3.33 14.15
N TRP A 62 12.20 2.69 15.10
CA TRP A 62 11.52 2.15 16.27
C TRP A 62 10.81 3.26 17.06
N GLY A 63 9.54 3.04 17.40
CA GLY A 63 8.73 4.05 18.11
C GLY A 63 7.90 4.96 17.19
N GLN A 64 8.09 4.90 15.87
CA GLN A 64 7.29 5.68 14.91
C GLN A 64 6.26 4.79 14.20
N GLY A 65 5.04 4.73 14.75
CA GLY A 65 3.97 3.85 14.26
C GLY A 65 3.30 4.26 12.96
N GLU A 66 3.46 5.51 12.52
CA GLU A 66 2.77 6.03 11.34
C GLU A 66 3.64 7.03 10.56
N GLY A 67 3.40 7.11 9.26
CA GLY A 67 3.95 8.14 8.38
C GLY A 67 5.31 7.79 7.80
N LEU A 68 5.85 8.75 7.04
CA LEU A 68 7.15 8.62 6.36
C LEU A 68 8.31 8.59 7.37
N GLN A 69 9.24 7.65 7.16
CA GLN A 69 10.43 7.41 7.96
C GLN A 69 11.49 6.67 7.11
N GLY A 70 12.65 7.29 6.92
CA GLY A 70 13.64 6.79 5.95
C GLY A 70 13.03 6.69 4.53
N GLN A 71 13.26 5.58 3.83
CA GLN A 71 12.56 5.20 2.59
C GLN A 71 11.36 4.28 2.87
N SER A 72 10.68 4.48 4.00
CA SER A 72 9.52 3.68 4.40
C SER A 72 8.34 4.55 4.80
N TYR A 73 7.13 4.04 4.65
CA TYR A 73 5.91 4.66 5.20
C TYR A 73 5.16 3.64 6.05
N ALA A 74 4.93 3.96 7.32
CA ALA A 74 4.21 3.09 8.25
C ALA A 74 2.70 3.37 8.24
N ILE A 75 1.90 2.32 8.23
CA ILE A 75 0.44 2.36 8.42
C ILE A 75 0.10 1.55 9.66
N PRO A 76 -0.50 2.13 10.72
CA PRO A 76 -1.04 1.39 11.85
C PRO A 76 -2.10 0.36 11.41
N THR A 77 -1.93 -0.88 11.81
CA THR A 77 -2.80 -2.02 11.42
C THR A 77 -3.29 -2.87 12.59
N MET A 78 -2.81 -2.61 13.81
CA MET A 78 -3.06 -3.46 14.98
C MET A 78 -4.18 -2.92 15.87
N GLU A 79 -4.63 -1.70 15.61
CA GLU A 79 -5.61 -0.95 16.41
C GLU A 79 -7.06 -1.18 15.96
N GLY A 80 -7.25 -2.10 15.00
CA GLY A 80 -8.55 -2.45 14.44
C GLY A 80 -8.79 -1.86 13.06
N ILE A 81 -9.77 -2.44 12.35
CA ILE A 81 -10.04 -2.12 10.94
C ILE A 81 -10.51 -0.67 10.73
N ALA A 82 -11.19 -0.09 11.70
CA ALA A 82 -11.63 1.31 11.64
C ALA A 82 -10.43 2.27 11.67
N GLU A 83 -9.52 2.08 12.64
CA GLU A 83 -8.29 2.88 12.75
C GLU A 83 -7.37 2.68 11.54
N MET A 84 -7.22 1.44 11.08
CA MET A 84 -6.49 1.12 9.86
C MET A 84 -7.08 1.83 8.63
N SER A 85 -8.41 1.90 8.51
CA SER A 85 -9.08 2.64 7.43
C SER A 85 -8.73 4.13 7.47
N THR A 86 -8.75 4.74 8.66
CA THR A 86 -8.37 6.16 8.81
C THR A 86 -6.89 6.38 8.51
N ALA A 87 -6.00 5.46 8.90
CA ALA A 87 -4.59 5.51 8.56
C ALA A 87 -4.34 5.38 7.04
N ILE A 88 -5.05 4.48 6.36
CA ILE A 88 -4.97 4.32 4.90
C ILE A 88 -5.47 5.58 4.19
N GLN A 89 -6.49 6.27 4.73
CA GLN A 89 -6.93 7.56 4.19
C GLN A 89 -5.84 8.62 4.31
N ARG A 90 -5.15 8.72 5.47
CA ARG A 90 -4.01 9.63 5.64
C ARG A 90 -2.86 9.30 4.68
N PHE A 91 -2.53 8.02 4.52
CA PHE A 91 -1.57 7.56 3.51
C PHE A 91 -1.99 7.97 2.10
N THR A 92 -3.26 7.79 1.73
CA THR A 92 -3.75 8.12 0.39
C THR A 92 -3.60 9.62 0.09
N LEU A 93 -3.93 10.48 1.06
CA LEU A 93 -3.74 11.92 0.94
C LEU A 93 -2.27 12.29 0.79
N PHE A 94 -1.41 11.70 1.63
CA PHE A 94 0.04 11.89 1.54
C PHE A 94 0.58 11.47 0.16
N ALA A 95 0.20 10.29 -0.33
CA ALA A 95 0.65 9.80 -1.62
C ALA A 95 0.20 10.70 -2.79
N ALA A 96 -1.00 11.29 -2.70
CA ALA A 96 -1.50 12.24 -3.69
C ALA A 96 -0.70 13.55 -3.72
N GLU A 97 -0.25 14.04 -2.55
CA GLU A 97 0.57 15.25 -2.43
C GLU A 97 2.03 15.02 -2.84
N HIS A 98 2.50 13.77 -2.81
CA HIS A 98 3.89 13.38 -3.11
C HIS A 98 4.00 12.55 -4.39
N SER A 99 3.48 13.07 -5.50
CA SER A 99 3.50 12.40 -6.82
C SER A 99 4.90 12.08 -7.38
N ASN A 100 5.95 12.69 -6.82
CA ASN A 100 7.35 12.38 -7.15
C ASN A 100 7.89 11.11 -6.47
N MET A 101 7.21 10.61 -5.44
CA MET A 101 7.56 9.38 -4.73
C MET A 101 6.70 8.24 -5.23
N ARG A 102 7.28 7.04 -5.40
CA ARG A 102 6.57 5.82 -5.78
C ARG A 102 6.39 4.93 -4.55
N PHE A 103 5.15 4.69 -4.16
CA PHE A 103 4.81 3.91 -2.97
C PHE A 103 4.57 2.45 -3.34
N LEU A 104 5.39 1.56 -2.80
CA LEU A 104 5.28 0.11 -2.97
C LEU A 104 4.57 -0.48 -1.75
N VAL A 105 3.27 -0.73 -1.88
CA VAL A 105 2.41 -1.21 -0.79
C VAL A 105 2.56 -2.71 -0.61
N THR A 106 2.98 -3.14 0.58
CA THR A 106 2.98 -4.56 0.95
C THR A 106 1.55 -5.06 1.19
N ARG A 107 1.36 -6.35 1.50
CA ARG A 107 0.05 -6.88 1.94
C ARG A 107 -0.31 -6.38 3.35
N ILE A 108 -0.58 -5.08 3.47
CA ILE A 108 -0.94 -4.35 4.70
C ILE A 108 -2.07 -5.06 5.41
N GLY A 109 -1.96 -5.26 6.72
CA GLY A 109 -2.99 -5.92 7.53
C GLY A 109 -3.09 -7.45 7.37
N CYS A 110 -2.51 -8.04 6.32
CA CYS A 110 -2.65 -9.47 6.03
C CYS A 110 -1.58 -10.39 6.63
N GLY A 111 -0.56 -9.82 7.26
CA GLY A 111 0.44 -10.56 8.02
C GLY A 111 -0.01 -10.75 9.47
N ILE A 112 0.74 -10.15 10.40
CA ILE A 112 0.56 -10.31 11.85
C ILE A 112 -0.84 -9.84 12.32
N ALA A 113 -1.42 -8.81 11.70
CA ALA A 113 -2.74 -8.31 12.06
C ALA A 113 -3.89 -9.28 11.69
N GLY A 114 -3.63 -10.24 10.80
CA GLY A 114 -4.54 -11.36 10.54
C GLY A 114 -5.78 -11.05 9.67
N TYR A 115 -5.85 -9.89 9.03
CA TYR A 115 -6.96 -9.57 8.11
C TYR A 115 -6.78 -10.24 6.75
N SER A 116 -7.88 -10.61 6.11
CA SER A 116 -7.85 -11.08 4.72
C SER A 116 -7.72 -9.92 3.73
N ALA A 117 -7.21 -10.19 2.52
CA ALA A 117 -7.20 -9.21 1.43
C ALA A 117 -8.60 -8.66 1.12
N ASN A 118 -9.64 -9.51 1.22
CA ASN A 118 -11.04 -9.10 1.05
C ASN A 118 -11.49 -8.04 2.05
N GLN A 119 -10.90 -8.01 3.25
CA GLN A 119 -11.21 -7.02 4.28
C GLN A 119 -10.40 -5.73 4.08
N VAL A 120 -9.15 -5.83 3.64
CA VAL A 120 -8.23 -4.67 3.59
C VAL A 120 -8.24 -3.97 2.23
N ALA A 121 -8.21 -4.70 1.12
CA ALA A 121 -8.10 -4.11 -0.22
C ALA A 121 -9.16 -3.05 -0.53
N PRO A 122 -10.44 -3.18 -0.11
CA PRO A 122 -11.45 -2.14 -0.32
C PRO A 122 -11.09 -0.77 0.30
N LEU A 123 -10.25 -0.76 1.35
CA LEU A 123 -9.78 0.47 1.99
C LEU A 123 -8.82 1.27 1.08
N PHE A 124 -8.19 0.62 0.10
CA PHE A 124 -7.28 1.23 -0.87
C PHE A 124 -7.98 1.71 -2.16
N LYS A 125 -9.32 1.71 -2.24
CA LYS A 125 -10.05 2.13 -3.45
C LYS A 125 -9.67 3.52 -3.97
N GLU A 126 -9.34 4.45 -3.07
CA GLU A 126 -8.97 5.82 -3.41
C GLU A 126 -7.51 5.91 -3.94
N CYS A 127 -6.72 4.83 -3.85
CA CYS A 127 -5.40 4.73 -4.49
C CYS A 127 -5.46 4.31 -5.97
N ILE A 128 -6.60 3.82 -6.47
CA ILE A 128 -6.77 3.44 -7.89
C ILE A 128 -6.33 4.55 -8.86
N PRO A 129 -6.75 5.83 -8.69
CA PRO A 129 -6.31 6.91 -9.58
C PRO A 129 -4.88 7.40 -9.34
N LEU A 130 -4.20 6.97 -8.26
CA LEU A 130 -2.86 7.43 -7.93
C LEU A 130 -1.81 6.62 -8.69
N GLU A 131 -1.23 7.21 -9.75
CA GLU A 131 -0.25 6.52 -10.61
C GLU A 131 1.08 6.21 -9.90
N ASN A 132 1.33 6.85 -8.77
CA ASN A 132 2.52 6.63 -7.96
C ASN A 132 2.32 5.60 -6.83
N VAL A 133 1.15 4.95 -6.74
CA VAL A 133 0.88 3.89 -5.77
C VAL A 133 0.79 2.54 -6.47
N ALA A 134 1.64 1.60 -6.03
CA ALA A 134 1.58 0.20 -6.42
C ALA A 134 0.98 -0.63 -5.29
N LEU A 135 0.01 -1.48 -5.62
CA LEU A 135 -0.67 -2.38 -4.66
C LEU A 135 -0.31 -3.84 -4.93
N PRO A 136 -0.47 -4.73 -3.93
CA PRO A 136 -0.37 -6.18 -4.13
C PRO A 136 -1.34 -6.68 -5.20
N SER A 137 -0.97 -7.75 -5.92
CA SER A 137 -1.81 -8.28 -7.00
C SER A 137 -3.19 -8.71 -6.52
N ASP A 138 -3.27 -9.34 -5.34
CA ASP A 138 -4.54 -9.78 -4.76
C ASP A 138 -5.43 -8.61 -4.33
N PHE A 139 -4.85 -7.45 -4.00
CA PHE A 139 -5.64 -6.25 -3.72
C PHE A 139 -6.29 -5.72 -4.99
N TRP A 140 -5.56 -5.72 -6.12
CA TRP A 140 -6.13 -5.35 -7.42
C TRP A 140 -7.29 -6.27 -7.82
N ASP A 141 -7.13 -7.59 -7.62
CA ASP A 141 -8.18 -8.56 -7.92
C ASP A 141 -9.45 -8.31 -7.09
N VAL A 142 -9.31 -8.03 -5.78
CA VAL A 142 -10.43 -7.69 -4.88
C VAL A 142 -11.11 -6.38 -5.30
N LEU A 143 -10.36 -5.42 -5.82
CA LEU A 143 -10.89 -4.16 -6.35
C LEU A 143 -11.60 -4.33 -7.72
N GLY A 144 -11.68 -5.56 -8.24
CA GLY A 144 -12.31 -5.88 -9.52
C GLY A 144 -11.46 -5.50 -10.73
N LEU A 145 -10.15 -5.32 -10.52
CA LEU A 145 -9.15 -5.01 -11.54
C LEU A 145 -8.23 -6.23 -11.66
N LYS A 146 -8.71 -7.27 -12.34
CA LYS A 146 -7.98 -8.55 -12.44
C LYS A 146 -6.66 -8.38 -13.19
N MET A 147 -5.57 -8.80 -12.56
CA MET A 147 -4.23 -8.75 -13.18
C MET A 147 -3.91 -10.02 -13.98
N TYR A 148 -4.74 -11.07 -13.84
CA TYR A 148 -4.62 -12.38 -14.51
C TYR A 148 -5.96 -12.87 -15.09
#